data_AF-A0A7W0GTM6-F1
#
_entry.id   AF-A0A7W0GTM6-F1
#
_cell.length_a   1.000
_cell.length_b   1.000
_cell.length_c   1.000
_cell.angle_alpha   90.00
_cell.angle_beta   90.00
_cell.angle_gamma   90.00
#
_symmetry.space_group_name_H-M   'P 1'
#
loop_
_entity.id
_entity.type
_entity.pdbx_description
1 polymer ?
#
loop_
_entity_poly.entity_id
_entity_poly.type
_entity_poly.pdbx_seq_one_letter_code
_entity_poly.pdbx_strand_id
1 'polypeptide(L)'
;EGGTLVIGIADDGTVLGLENDFKSLKRPDKDGFEQVLRQVLIDFLGAEFSQYVHVSFPEHEGRSVCVIKIDRTPRPVYLTDKGSTDFYIRAGNTTRPLDVQATHEYISMHWET
;
A
#
# COMPACT_ATOMS: atom_id res chain seq x y z
N GLU A 1 7.04 -6.86 -8.21
CA GLU A 1 7.63 -7.88 -7.32
C GLU A 1 6.96 -7.98 -5.94
N GLY A 2 5.75 -7.45 -5.74
CA GLY A 2 5.17 -7.41 -4.39
C GLY A 2 6.03 -6.58 -3.42
N GLY A 3 5.76 -6.69 -2.11
CA GLY A 3 6.55 -6.01 -1.08
C GLY A 3 5.89 -6.00 0.29
N THR A 4 6.53 -5.36 1.26
CA THR A 4 5.95 -5.15 2.59
C THR A 4 6.05 -3.68 2.97
N LEU A 5 4.92 -3.12 3.39
CA LEU A 5 4.82 -1.79 3.97
C LEU A 5 4.52 -1.94 5.46
N VAL A 6 5.24 -1.18 6.28
CA VAL A 6 5.05 -1.16 7.73
C VAL A 6 4.74 0.27 8.15
N ILE A 7 3.66 0.45 8.91
CA ILE A 7 3.14 1.76 9.36
C ILE A 7 3.11 1.77 10.89
N GLY A 8 3.60 2.86 11.48
CA GLY A 8 3.77 2.97 12.94
C GLY A 8 5.19 2.64 13.41
N ILE A 9 6.18 2.64 12.50
CA ILE A 9 7.60 2.49 12.78
C ILE A 9 8.36 3.66 12.13
N ALA A 10 9.33 4.24 12.84
CA ALA A 10 10.23 5.27 12.33
C ALA A 10 11.37 4.66 11.48
N ASP A 11 12.05 5.47 10.68
CA ASP A 11 13.15 5.01 9.82
C ASP A 11 14.32 4.37 10.59
N ASP A 12 14.48 4.73 11.87
CA ASP A 12 15.49 4.15 12.78
C ASP A 12 15.04 2.84 13.45
N GLY A 13 13.83 2.35 13.15
CA GLY A 13 13.25 1.14 13.71
C GLY A 13 12.45 1.35 15.00
N THR A 14 12.36 2.58 15.51
CA THR A 14 11.57 2.87 16.72
C THR A 14 10.09 2.63 16.47
N VAL A 15 9.44 1.84 17.34
CA VAL A 15 7.99 1.61 17.28
C VAL A 15 7.23 2.83 17.81
N LEU A 16 6.58 3.56 16.91
CA LEU A 16 5.76 4.73 17.25
C LEU A 16 4.34 4.33 17.69
N GLY A 17 3.81 3.26 17.10
CA GLY A 17 2.43 2.81 17.31
C GLY A 17 1.41 3.53 16.41
N LEU A 18 0.16 3.06 16.46
CA LEU A 18 -0.98 3.60 15.68
C LEU A 18 -2.12 4.10 16.58
N GLU A 19 -1.90 4.18 17.88
CA GLU A 19 -2.95 4.50 18.86
C GLU A 19 -3.51 5.90 18.67
N ASN A 20 -2.70 6.84 18.16
CA ASN A 20 -3.17 8.18 17.84
C ASN A 20 -3.93 8.21 16.51
N ASP A 21 -3.48 7.43 15.52
CA ASP A 21 -4.18 7.26 14.24
C ASP A 21 -5.58 6.67 14.44
N PHE A 22 -5.70 5.63 15.29
CA PHE A 22 -7.00 5.03 15.63
C PHE A 22 -7.98 6.08 16.18
N LYS A 23 -7.54 6.96 17.08
CA LYS A 23 -8.40 8.01 17.66
C LYS A 23 -8.96 9.00 16.65
N SER A 24 -8.34 9.13 15.47
CA SER A 24 -8.83 10.00 14.39
C SER A 24 -10.01 9.40 13.61
N LEU A 25 -10.27 8.11 13.80
CA LEU A 25 -11.28 7.36 13.06
C LEU A 25 -12.62 7.33 13.79
N LYS A 26 -13.72 7.17 13.01
CA LYS A 26 -15.07 6.96 13.58
C LYS A 26 -15.12 5.72 14.48
N ARG A 27 -14.42 4.66 14.07
CA ARG A 27 -14.24 3.44 14.85
C ARG A 27 -12.78 3.41 15.32
N PRO A 28 -12.49 3.76 16.59
CA PRO A 28 -11.13 4.01 17.05
C PRO A 28 -10.40 2.73 17.47
N ASP A 29 -10.30 1.77 16.55
CA ASP A 29 -9.63 0.48 16.76
C ASP A 29 -8.94 -0.04 15.48
N LYS A 30 -8.28 -1.19 15.60
CA LYS A 30 -7.56 -1.88 14.52
C LYS A 30 -8.47 -2.15 13.31
N ASP A 31 -9.70 -2.61 13.57
CA ASP A 31 -10.68 -2.92 12.53
C ASP A 31 -11.11 -1.66 11.76
N GLY A 32 -11.34 -0.55 12.48
CA GLY A 32 -11.67 0.74 11.88
C GLY A 32 -10.56 1.25 10.96
N PHE A 33 -9.30 1.09 11.39
CA PHE A 33 -8.15 1.43 10.56
C PHE A 33 -8.06 0.55 9.32
N GLU A 34 -8.21 -0.77 9.46
CA GLU A 34 -8.20 -1.69 8.32
C GLU A 34 -9.31 -1.37 7.32
N GLN A 35 -10.51 -1.05 7.79
CA GLN A 35 -11.63 -0.67 6.93
C GLN A 35 -11.30 0.57 6.09
N VAL A 36 -10.74 1.61 6.72
CA VAL A 36 -10.34 2.84 6.00
C VAL A 36 -9.21 2.56 5.02
N LEU A 37 -8.19 1.81 5.44
CA LEU A 37 -7.08 1.40 4.58
C LEU A 37 -7.59 0.65 3.33
N ARG A 38 -8.48 -0.33 3.52
CA ARG A 38 -9.07 -1.09 2.40
C ARG A 38 -9.88 -0.19 1.48
N GLN A 39 -10.66 0.74 2.03
CA GLN A 39 -11.42 1.69 1.22
C GLN A 39 -10.50 2.56 0.36
N VAL A 40 -9.42 3.10 0.94
CA VAL A 40 -8.40 3.86 0.19
C VAL A 40 -7.80 3.01 -0.93
N LEU A 41 -7.42 1.76 -0.66
CA LEU A 41 -6.88 0.88 -1.70
C LEU A 41 -7.88 0.64 -2.84
N ILE A 42 -9.16 0.42 -2.51
CA ILE A 42 -10.22 0.21 -3.50
C ILE A 42 -10.44 1.48 -4.34
N ASP A 43 -10.54 2.63 -3.69
CA ASP A 43 -10.85 3.91 -4.35
C ASP A 43 -9.76 4.32 -5.36
N PHE A 44 -8.51 4.06 -5.01
CA PHE A 44 -7.36 4.52 -5.79
C PHE A 44 -6.77 3.46 -6.73
N LEU A 45 -6.85 2.17 -6.40
CA LEU A 45 -6.22 1.10 -7.17
C LEU A 45 -7.21 0.14 -7.82
N GLY A 46 -8.46 0.07 -7.32
CA GLY A 46 -9.48 -0.86 -7.79
C GLY A 46 -9.65 -2.08 -6.89
N ALA A 47 -10.90 -2.54 -6.77
CA ALA A 47 -11.28 -3.62 -5.84
C ALA A 47 -10.69 -4.98 -6.21
N GLU A 48 -10.39 -5.21 -7.48
CA GLU A 48 -9.76 -6.44 -8.00
C GLU A 48 -8.42 -6.80 -7.33
N PHE A 49 -7.69 -5.79 -6.81
CA PHE A 49 -6.34 -5.98 -6.27
C PHE A 49 -6.34 -6.23 -4.77
N SER A 50 -7.50 -6.09 -4.12
CA SER A 50 -7.66 -6.32 -2.68
C SER A 50 -7.20 -7.71 -2.24
N GLN A 51 -7.34 -8.72 -3.11
CA GLN A 51 -6.90 -10.10 -2.85
C GLN A 51 -5.38 -10.28 -2.74
N TYR A 52 -4.59 -9.33 -3.27
CA TYR A 52 -3.12 -9.36 -3.20
C TYR A 52 -2.58 -8.57 -2.00
N VAL A 53 -3.47 -8.00 -1.17
CA VAL A 53 -3.09 -7.17 -0.02
C VAL A 53 -3.51 -7.85 1.29
N HIS A 54 -2.51 -8.26 2.06
CA HIS A 54 -2.68 -8.91 3.36
C HIS A 54 -2.30 -7.94 4.47
N VAL A 55 -3.26 -7.60 5.32
CA VAL A 55 -3.07 -6.65 6.42
C VAL A 55 -3.01 -7.41 7.75
N SER A 56 -2.10 -7.01 8.63
CA SER A 56 -2.00 -7.54 9.99
C SER A 56 -1.57 -6.46 10.97
N PHE A 57 -1.90 -6.66 12.25
CA PHE A 57 -1.60 -5.70 13.32
C PHE A 57 -0.79 -6.33 14.45
N PRO A 58 0.51 -6.65 14.21
CA PRO A 58 1.38 -7.08 15.30
C PRO A 58 1.50 -5.99 16.37
N GLU A 59 1.72 -6.43 17.61
CA GLU A 59 1.88 -5.57 18.76
C GLU A 59 3.27 -5.73 19.35
N HIS A 60 3.91 -4.61 19.69
CA HIS A 60 5.22 -4.58 20.33
C HIS A 60 5.18 -3.55 21.47
N GLU A 61 5.53 -3.98 22.69
CA GLU A 61 5.50 -3.12 23.89
C GLU A 61 4.16 -2.40 24.11
N GLY A 62 3.04 -3.05 23.79
CA GLY A 62 1.69 -2.48 23.92
C GLY A 62 1.32 -1.46 22.84
N ARG A 63 2.13 -1.34 21.78
CA ARG A 63 1.88 -0.48 20.62
C ARG A 63 1.57 -1.32 19.38
N SER A 64 0.53 -0.94 18.67
CA SER A 64 0.07 -1.59 17.44
C SER A 64 0.79 -1.03 16.23
N VAL A 65 1.30 -1.90 15.37
CA VAL A 65 1.90 -1.56 14.08
C VAL A 65 1.04 -2.17 12.97
N CYS A 66 0.85 -1.50 11.84
CA CYS A 66 0.19 -2.09 10.68
C CYS A 66 1.23 -2.63 9.71
N VAL A 67 1.15 -3.92 9.40
CA VAL A 67 2.00 -4.59 8.41
C VAL A 67 1.13 -4.98 7.24
N ILE A 68 1.46 -4.46 6.07
CA ILE A 68 0.77 -4.71 4.81
C ILE A 68 1.73 -5.48 3.91
N LYS A 69 1.42 -6.76 3.69
CA LYS A 69 2.15 -7.61 2.74
C LYS A 69 1.40 -7.62 1.42
N ILE A 70 2.11 -7.31 0.34
CA ILE A 70 1.58 -7.18 -1.01
C ILE A 70 2.21 -8.27 -1.87
N ASP A 71 1.37 -9.13 -2.44
CA ASP A 71 1.82 -10.14 -3.38
C ASP A 71 2.09 -9.54 -4.77
N ARG A 72 2.87 -10.25 -5.60
CA ARG A 72 3.02 -9.88 -7.00
C ARG A 72 1.66 -10.03 -7.71
N THR A 73 1.19 -8.97 -8.34
CA THR A 73 -0.03 -8.99 -9.16
C THR A 73 0.25 -9.62 -10.53
N PRO A 74 -0.76 -10.25 -11.18
CA PRO A 74 -0.61 -10.83 -12.52
C PRO A 74 -0.71 -9.79 -13.64
N ARG A 75 -1.02 -8.53 -13.32
CA ARG A 75 -1.13 -7.41 -14.27
C ARG A 75 -0.71 -6.09 -13.62
N PRO A 76 -0.36 -5.06 -14.40
CA PRO A 76 -0.05 -3.73 -13.89
C PRO A 76 -1.19 -3.15 -13.05
N VAL A 77 -0.81 -2.37 -12.04
CA VAL A 77 -1.72 -1.63 -11.15
C VAL A 77 -1.50 -0.14 -11.41
N TYR A 78 -2.56 0.60 -11.70
CA TYR A 78 -2.53 2.04 -11.91
C TYR A 78 -3.13 2.75 -10.71
N LEU A 79 -2.58 3.92 -10.39
CA LEU A 79 -3.19 4.84 -9.43
C LEU A 79 -4.19 5.71 -10.18
N THR A 80 -5.45 5.70 -9.76
CA THR A 80 -6.48 6.59 -10.28
C THR A 80 -6.87 7.60 -9.21
N ASP A 81 -6.66 8.90 -9.46
CA ASP A 81 -7.12 9.99 -8.58
C ASP A 81 -7.69 11.13 -9.41
N LYS A 82 -8.90 11.58 -9.10
CA LYS A 82 -9.54 12.79 -9.71
C LYS A 82 -9.41 12.89 -11.25
N GLY A 83 -9.47 11.76 -11.93
CA GLY A 83 -9.38 11.68 -13.39
C GLY A 83 -7.96 11.58 -13.97
N SER A 84 -6.91 11.58 -13.15
CA SER A 84 -5.59 11.11 -13.56
C SER A 84 -5.49 9.59 -13.45
N THR A 85 -4.68 8.99 -14.32
CA THR A 85 -4.31 7.59 -14.26
C THR A 85 -2.80 7.53 -14.40
N ASP A 86 -2.14 7.28 -13.28
CA ASP A 86 -0.70 7.37 -13.15
C ASP A 86 -0.12 5.98 -12.87
N PHE A 87 1.07 5.73 -13.41
CA PHE A 87 1.81 4.49 -13.17
C PHE A 87 3.08 4.79 -12.40
N TYR A 88 3.27 4.10 -11.27
CA TYR A 88 4.42 4.28 -10.41
C TYR A 88 5.19 2.97 -10.26
N ILE A 89 6.51 3.10 -10.24
CA ILE A 89 7.41 2.00 -9.91
C ILE A 89 8.26 2.35 -8.70
N ARG A 90 8.71 1.32 -7.99
CA ARG A 90 9.72 1.47 -6.95
C ARG A 90 11.10 1.24 -7.59
N ALA A 91 11.92 2.28 -7.60
CA ALA A 91 13.31 2.22 -8.05
C ALA A 91 14.23 2.43 -6.83
N GLY A 92 14.69 1.32 -6.24
CA GLY A 92 15.45 1.32 -5.00
C GLY A 92 14.62 1.82 -3.81
N ASN A 93 15.07 2.91 -3.18
CA ASN A 93 14.36 3.58 -2.08
C ASN A 93 13.42 4.70 -2.54
N THR A 94 13.26 4.90 -3.86
CA THR A 94 12.41 5.96 -4.42
C THR A 94 11.21 5.41 -5.17
N THR A 95 10.09 6.14 -5.09
CA THR A 95 8.93 5.94 -5.95
C THR A 95 9.03 6.90 -7.13
N ARG A 96 8.85 6.39 -8.36
CA ARG A 96 8.96 7.20 -9.58
C ARG A 96 7.71 7.04 -10.45
N PRO A 97 7.08 8.16 -10.89
CA PRO A 97 6.08 8.10 -11.94
C PRO A 97 6.75 7.76 -13.27
N LEU A 98 6.09 6.98 -14.10
CA LEU A 98 6.48 6.71 -15.47
C LEU A 98 5.55 7.44 -16.44
N ASP A 99 6.10 7.96 -17.54
CA ASP A 99 5.29 8.40 -18.67
C ASP A 99 4.72 7.21 -19.45
N VAL A 100 3.92 7.50 -20.48
CA VAL A 100 3.24 6.47 -21.28
C VAL A 100 4.24 5.51 -21.95
N GLN A 101 5.34 6.03 -22.50
CA GLN A 101 6.32 5.21 -23.21
C GLN A 101 7.05 4.28 -22.23
N ALA A 102 7.58 4.85 -21.14
CA ALA A 102 8.29 4.08 -20.12
C ALA A 102 7.36 3.06 -19.42
N THR A 103 6.09 3.41 -19.24
CA THR A 103 5.09 2.48 -18.69
C THR A 103 4.91 1.26 -19.60
N HIS A 104 4.73 1.48 -20.91
CA HIS A 104 4.58 0.39 -21.88
C HIS A 104 5.80 -0.53 -21.89
N GLU A 105 7.01 0.04 -21.96
CA GLU A 105 8.27 -0.72 -21.91
C GLU A 105 8.42 -1.49 -20.60
N TYR A 106 8.08 -0.88 -19.47
CA TYR A 106 8.16 -1.54 -18.17
C TYR A 106 7.19 -2.72 -18.08
N ILE A 107 5.95 -2.57 -18.56
CA ILE A 107 4.92 -3.62 -18.50
C ILE A 107 5.33 -4.84 -19.32
N SER A 108 5.80 -4.65 -20.55
CA SER A 108 6.21 -5.77 -21.41
C SER A 108 7.36 -6.58 -20.79
N MET A 109 8.31 -5.91 -20.13
CA MET A 109 9.41 -6.58 -19.44
C MET A 109 9.00 -7.36 -18.18
N HIS A 110 7.90 -6.98 -17.53
CA HIS A 110 7.54 -7.47 -16.19
C HIS A 110 6.33 -8.41 -16.15
N TRP A 111 5.46 -8.40 -17.16
CA TRP A 111 4.23 -9.20 -17.16
C TRP A 111 3.95 -9.96 -18.47
N GLU A 112 4.53 -9.55 -19.60
CA GLU A 112 4.41 -10.31 -20.85
C GLU A 112 5.51 -11.39 -20.88
N THR A 113 5.25 -12.52 -20.20
CA THR A 113 6.04 -13.75 -20.36
C THR A 113 5.12 -14.97 -20.41
#